data_AF-A0A0H2R922-F1
#
_entry.id   AF-A0A0H2R922-F1
#
_cell.length_a   1.000
_cell.length_b   1.000
_cell.length_c   1.000
_cell.angle_alpha   90.00
_cell.angle_beta   90.00
_cell.angle_gamma   90.00
#
_symmetry.space_group_name_H-M   'P 1'
#
loop_
_entity.id
_entity.type
_entity.pdbx_description
1 polymer ?
#
loop_
_entity_poly.entity_id
_entity_poly.type
_entity_poly.pdbx_seq_one_letter_code
_entity_poly.pdbx_strand_id
1 'polypeptide(L)'
;LKPVAEVHTLESFIISEGIQKLRRPIVIGIDVNIWLFSVSNIYRTNHASAGSEPELRVIFYKLAFLASLPVIPVFIFDGPSRPTCKRNKKVVRNGHWLEERVKEFLKCWGFSWYTAAGEAEAELAQLNLHGAIDAVMTDDSDAFVFGARNQKKNIKARLDDNVVYVYRADAIKEHPTLGLDHNGFIQVAVLRGGDYDKGLSDCGISTAIAVAKYGLGDVLVQANLSDSPNTFDGWRRALREILSNDSKGYVGLKRRHLASHVPDGFPSPDVVNLYVSPATTAFPTLTISSIPAAMDVRELAFLCEHRFSFGRDIMALRRHLFPGFMMSILL
;
A
#
# COMPACT_ATOMS: atom_id res chain seq x y z
N LEU A 1 3.65 9.04 10.98
CA LEU A 1 2.82 9.89 10.11
C LEU A 1 1.58 10.49 10.80
N LYS A 2 1.15 10.02 11.99
CA LYS A 2 -0.04 10.54 12.72
C LYS A 2 -0.22 12.09 12.72
N PRO A 3 0.83 12.92 12.89
CA PRO A 3 0.65 14.37 12.94
C PRO A 3 0.05 15.01 11.67
N VAL A 4 0.14 14.33 10.51
CA VAL A 4 -0.40 14.81 9.22
C VAL A 4 -1.56 13.96 8.73
N ALA A 5 -2.17 13.16 9.61
CA ALA A 5 -3.33 12.34 9.26
C ALA A 5 -4.57 13.21 9.14
N GLU A 6 -5.20 13.20 7.96
CA GLU A 6 -6.56 13.71 7.78
C GLU A 6 -7.55 12.56 8.00
N VAL A 7 -8.60 12.80 8.79
CA VAL A 7 -9.58 11.77 9.16
C VAL A 7 -10.90 12.07 8.45
N HIS A 8 -11.39 11.10 7.69
CA HIS A 8 -12.63 11.21 6.92
C HIS A 8 -13.45 9.93 7.03
N THR A 9 -14.72 9.97 6.64
CA THR A 9 -15.38 8.74 6.17
C THR A 9 -14.96 8.45 4.73
N LEU A 10 -14.92 7.19 4.30
CA LEU A 10 -14.59 6.84 2.91
C LEU A 10 -15.49 7.58 1.90
N GLU A 11 -16.79 7.62 2.18
CA GLU A 11 -17.78 8.33 1.37
C GLU A 11 -17.48 9.83 1.27
N SER A 12 -17.25 10.51 2.41
CA SER A 12 -16.95 11.96 2.41
C SER A 12 -15.66 12.28 1.65
N PHE A 13 -14.66 11.40 1.73
CA PHE A 13 -13.41 11.54 1.00
C PHE A 13 -13.63 11.40 -0.52
N ILE A 14 -14.34 10.35 -0.95
CA ILE A 14 -14.65 10.11 -2.38
C ILE A 14 -15.44 11.28 -2.96
N ILE A 15 -16.47 11.77 -2.27
CA ILE A 15 -17.29 12.89 -2.75
C ILE A 15 -16.45 14.16 -2.86
N SER A 16 -15.63 14.46 -1.85
CA SER A 16 -14.77 15.65 -1.84
C SER A 16 -13.70 15.61 -2.94
N GLU A 17 -12.95 14.51 -3.04
CA GLU A 17 -11.85 14.42 -4.00
C GLU A 17 -12.32 14.17 -5.43
N GLY A 18 -13.31 13.31 -5.61
CA GLY A 18 -13.84 12.93 -6.92
C GLY A 18 -14.82 13.95 -7.44
N ILE A 19 -16.00 13.98 -6.82
CA ILE A 19 -17.14 14.71 -7.37
C ILE A 19 -16.94 16.22 -7.28
N GLN A 20 -16.42 16.72 -6.16
CA GLN A 20 -16.25 18.17 -5.96
C GLN A 20 -14.99 18.72 -6.63
N LYS A 21 -13.83 18.06 -6.44
CA LYS A 21 -12.54 18.55 -6.96
C LYS A 21 -12.24 18.07 -8.38
N LEU A 22 -12.35 16.76 -8.65
CA LEU A 22 -12.00 16.18 -9.95
C LEU A 22 -13.12 16.23 -10.99
N ARG A 23 -14.37 16.44 -10.56
CA ARG A 23 -15.56 16.35 -11.42
C ARG A 23 -15.69 15.00 -12.12
N ARG A 24 -15.14 13.95 -11.51
CA ARG A 24 -15.26 12.54 -11.93
C ARG A 24 -15.11 11.61 -10.73
N PRO A 25 -15.54 10.35 -10.81
CA PRO A 25 -15.22 9.35 -9.79
C PRO A 25 -13.71 9.24 -9.60
N ILE A 26 -13.26 9.02 -8.35
CA ILE A 26 -11.84 8.79 -8.08
C ILE A 26 -11.49 7.35 -8.44
N VAL A 27 -10.29 7.15 -8.96
CA VAL A 27 -9.71 5.83 -9.20
C VAL A 27 -8.85 5.47 -8.00
N ILE A 28 -9.23 4.41 -7.28
CA ILE A 28 -8.50 3.96 -6.09
C ILE A 28 -7.85 2.61 -6.39
N GLY A 29 -6.52 2.56 -6.32
CA GLY A 29 -5.80 1.30 -6.33
C GLY A 29 -5.85 0.64 -4.96
N ILE A 30 -6.15 -0.65 -4.88
CA ILE A 30 -6.33 -1.41 -3.63
C ILE A 30 -5.37 -2.59 -3.63
N ASP A 31 -4.57 -2.71 -2.57
CA ASP A 31 -3.79 -3.92 -2.32
C ASP A 31 -4.70 -5.01 -1.74
N VAL A 32 -4.93 -6.06 -2.53
CA VAL A 32 -5.82 -7.16 -2.15
C VAL A 32 -5.21 -8.04 -1.06
N ASN A 33 -3.88 -8.12 -0.99
CA ASN A 33 -3.19 -9.04 -0.09
C ASN A 33 -3.43 -8.67 1.37
N ILE A 34 -3.56 -7.39 1.69
CA ILE A 34 -3.95 -6.93 3.03
C ILE A 34 -5.28 -7.54 3.46
N TRP A 35 -6.28 -7.56 2.58
CA TRP A 35 -7.60 -8.10 2.90
C TRP A 35 -7.55 -9.60 3.08
N LEU A 36 -6.87 -10.27 2.17
CA LEU A 36 -6.66 -11.71 2.16
C LEU A 36 -6.00 -12.19 3.46
N PHE A 37 -4.88 -11.61 3.88
CA PHE A 37 -4.22 -11.99 5.12
C PHE A 37 -5.02 -11.58 6.37
N SER A 38 -5.72 -10.44 6.32
CA SER A 38 -6.58 -9.99 7.42
C SER A 38 -7.70 -10.99 7.73
N VAL A 39 -8.44 -11.46 6.71
CA VAL A 39 -9.54 -12.42 6.92
C VAL A 39 -9.03 -13.78 7.38
N SER A 40 -7.91 -14.26 6.84
CA SER A 40 -7.29 -15.52 7.26
C SER A 40 -6.89 -15.53 8.74
N ASN A 41 -6.44 -14.37 9.26
CA ASN A 41 -6.06 -14.25 10.67
C ASN A 41 -7.27 -14.20 11.60
N ILE A 42 -8.39 -13.59 11.18
CA ILE A 42 -9.61 -13.50 11.97
C ILE A 42 -10.24 -14.89 12.19
N TYR A 43 -10.30 -15.71 11.14
CA TYR A 43 -11.03 -16.98 11.19
C TYR A 43 -10.17 -18.17 11.61
N ARG A 44 -8.85 -18.03 11.67
CA ARG A 44 -7.90 -19.04 12.17
C ARG A 44 -8.27 -19.70 13.50
N THR A 45 -9.03 -19.00 14.36
CA THR A 45 -9.47 -19.48 15.69
C THR A 45 -10.99 -19.63 15.84
N ASN A 46 -11.80 -19.16 14.88
CA ASN A 46 -13.25 -18.96 15.05
C ASN A 46 -14.14 -19.61 13.96
N HIS A 47 -13.67 -20.70 13.34
CA HIS A 47 -14.37 -21.34 12.21
C HIS A 47 -15.70 -22.03 12.56
N ALA A 48 -15.89 -22.51 13.79
CA ALA A 48 -16.97 -23.45 14.11
C ALA A 48 -18.40 -22.88 14.04
N SER A 49 -18.57 -21.56 14.01
CA SER A 49 -19.89 -20.89 14.08
C SER A 49 -20.13 -19.82 13.01
N ALA A 50 -19.23 -19.68 12.02
CA ALA A 50 -19.23 -18.56 11.08
C ALA A 50 -20.01 -18.81 9.76
N GLY A 51 -20.61 -19.98 9.57
CA GLY A 51 -21.33 -20.35 8.33
C GLY A 51 -20.40 -20.69 7.15
N SER A 52 -20.95 -20.80 5.94
CA SER A 52 -20.16 -21.13 4.73
C SER A 52 -19.26 -19.97 4.30
N GLU A 53 -18.01 -20.29 3.97
CA GLU A 53 -16.96 -19.39 3.46
C GLU A 53 -16.93 -17.99 4.10
N PRO A 54 -16.79 -17.89 5.42
CA PRO A 54 -16.92 -16.62 6.14
C PRO A 54 -15.87 -15.58 5.74
N GLU A 55 -14.65 -16.01 5.41
CA GLU A 55 -13.58 -15.13 4.92
C GLU A 55 -13.97 -14.45 3.62
N LEU A 56 -14.47 -15.23 2.66
CA LEU A 56 -14.90 -14.74 1.36
C LEU A 56 -16.12 -13.84 1.50
N ARG A 57 -17.02 -14.16 2.44
CA ARG A 57 -18.19 -13.34 2.73
C ARG A 57 -17.84 -11.96 3.28
N VAL A 58 -16.80 -11.85 4.12
CA VAL A 58 -16.27 -10.55 4.56
C VAL A 58 -15.79 -9.75 3.35
N ILE A 59 -15.00 -10.36 2.46
CA ILE A 59 -14.52 -9.71 1.24
C ILE A 59 -15.69 -9.28 0.36
N PHE A 60 -16.71 -10.14 0.18
CA PHE A 60 -17.93 -9.80 -0.55
C PHE A 60 -18.59 -8.52 -0.01
N TYR A 61 -18.74 -8.38 1.32
CA TYR A 61 -19.29 -7.16 1.89
C TYR A 61 -18.41 -5.92 1.66
N LYS A 62 -17.07 -6.08 1.64
CA LYS A 62 -16.16 -4.99 1.23
C LYS A 62 -16.44 -4.54 -0.20
N LEU A 63 -16.56 -5.51 -1.12
CA LEU A 63 -16.82 -5.25 -2.53
C LEU A 63 -18.19 -4.60 -2.74
N ALA A 64 -19.24 -5.11 -2.08
CA ALA A 64 -20.58 -4.54 -2.13
C ALA A 64 -20.61 -3.09 -1.60
N PHE A 65 -19.88 -2.82 -0.51
CA PHE A 65 -19.75 -1.46 0.02
C PHE A 65 -19.04 -0.54 -0.98
N LEU A 66 -17.91 -0.95 -1.55
CA LEU A 66 -17.23 -0.16 -2.58
C LEU A 66 -18.10 0.09 -3.81
N ALA A 67 -18.85 -0.93 -4.26
CA ALA A 67 -19.76 -0.81 -5.38
C ALA A 67 -20.85 0.25 -5.12
N SER A 68 -21.26 0.42 -3.86
CA SER A 68 -22.26 1.40 -3.46
C SER A 68 -21.75 2.85 -3.42
N LEU A 69 -20.47 3.09 -3.70
CA LEU A 69 -19.85 4.40 -3.66
C LEU A 69 -19.49 4.89 -5.08
N PRO A 70 -19.43 6.21 -5.33
CA PRO A 70 -19.05 6.75 -6.64
C PRO A 70 -17.53 6.72 -6.87
N VAL A 71 -16.98 5.51 -6.96
CA VAL A 71 -15.55 5.21 -7.05
C VAL A 71 -15.25 4.19 -8.13
N ILE A 72 -14.07 4.25 -8.71
CA ILE A 72 -13.53 3.24 -9.62
C ILE A 72 -12.42 2.48 -8.89
N PRO A 73 -12.71 1.33 -8.26
CA PRO A 73 -11.69 0.56 -7.57
C PRO A 73 -10.89 -0.29 -8.56
N VAL A 74 -9.56 -0.31 -8.38
CA VAL A 74 -8.62 -1.12 -9.16
C VAL A 74 -7.85 -2.01 -8.20
N PHE A 75 -7.99 -3.32 -8.34
CA PHE A 75 -7.44 -4.29 -7.40
C PHE A 75 -6.10 -4.84 -7.92
N ILE A 76 -5.04 -4.72 -7.12
CA ILE A 76 -3.72 -5.22 -7.49
C ILE A 76 -3.35 -6.42 -6.60
N PHE A 77 -3.02 -7.53 -7.26
CA PHE A 77 -2.52 -8.75 -6.63
C PHE A 77 -0.99 -8.80 -6.75
N ASP A 78 -0.32 -9.45 -5.79
CA ASP A 78 1.12 -9.70 -5.88
C ASP A 78 1.48 -10.56 -7.09
N GLY A 79 2.61 -10.24 -7.68
CA GLY A 79 3.23 -10.92 -8.79
C GLY A 79 4.19 -12.06 -8.42
N PRO A 80 4.69 -12.77 -9.45
CA PRO A 80 5.63 -13.88 -9.29
C PRO A 80 7.04 -13.41 -8.88
N SER A 81 7.43 -12.17 -9.18
CA SER A 81 8.77 -11.63 -8.90
C SER A 81 8.89 -11.01 -7.51
N ARG A 82 7.90 -11.21 -6.62
CA ARG A 82 7.98 -10.72 -5.24
C ARG A 82 9.18 -11.36 -4.50
N PRO A 83 9.84 -10.63 -3.59
CA PRO A 83 10.97 -11.15 -2.82
C PRO A 83 10.60 -12.44 -2.07
N THR A 84 11.55 -13.39 -2.05
CA THR A 84 11.34 -14.72 -1.47
C THR A 84 11.44 -14.76 0.06
N CYS A 85 11.95 -13.69 0.66
CA CYS A 85 12.14 -13.55 2.09
C CYS A 85 11.71 -12.14 2.51
N LYS A 86 10.85 -12.05 3.52
CA LYS A 86 10.52 -10.81 4.21
C LYS A 86 10.74 -10.99 5.71
N ARG A 87 11.45 -10.05 6.35
CA ARG A 87 11.75 -10.06 7.80
C ARG A 87 12.36 -11.39 8.28
N ASN A 88 13.27 -11.97 7.50
CA ASN A 88 13.89 -13.30 7.75
C ASN A 88 12.90 -14.49 7.76
N LYS A 89 11.70 -14.32 7.21
CA LYS A 89 10.73 -15.39 7.00
C LYS A 89 10.58 -15.64 5.50
N LYS A 90 10.61 -16.92 5.11
CA LYS A 90 10.32 -17.31 3.72
C LYS A 90 8.88 -16.91 3.38
N VAL A 91 8.73 -16.22 2.26
CA VAL A 91 7.43 -15.88 1.69
C VAL A 91 6.89 -17.10 0.95
N VAL A 92 5.66 -17.51 1.25
CA VAL A 92 4.99 -18.58 0.51
C VAL A 92 4.71 -18.06 -0.91
N ARG A 93 5.23 -18.76 -1.92
CA ARG A 93 5.06 -18.38 -3.34
C ARG A 93 3.69 -18.74 -3.90
N ASN A 94 3.02 -19.73 -3.33
CA ASN A 94 1.67 -20.07 -3.75
C ASN A 94 0.75 -18.87 -3.48
N GLY A 95 -0.05 -18.51 -4.49
CA GLY A 95 -1.12 -17.53 -4.34
C GLY A 95 -2.03 -17.91 -3.18
N HIS A 96 -2.69 -16.91 -2.63
CA HIS A 96 -3.56 -17.15 -1.49
C HIS A 96 -4.79 -17.96 -1.96
N TRP A 97 -5.23 -18.95 -1.20
CA TRP A 97 -6.30 -19.89 -1.60
C TRP A 97 -7.69 -19.31 -2.00
N LEU A 98 -7.98 -18.03 -1.70
CA LEU A 98 -9.20 -17.30 -2.05
C LEU A 98 -8.96 -16.38 -3.25
N GLU A 99 -7.73 -16.21 -3.71
CA GLU A 99 -7.38 -15.25 -4.75
C GLU A 99 -8.28 -15.41 -5.99
N GLU A 100 -8.40 -16.64 -6.50
CA GLU A 100 -9.26 -16.94 -7.64
C GLU A 100 -10.74 -16.69 -7.35
N ARG A 101 -11.22 -17.02 -6.14
CA ARG A 101 -12.62 -16.76 -5.74
C ARG A 101 -12.91 -15.26 -5.61
N VAL A 102 -11.93 -14.48 -5.17
CA VAL A 102 -12.04 -13.02 -5.13
C VAL A 102 -12.07 -12.47 -6.56
N LYS A 103 -11.21 -12.95 -7.46
CA LYS A 103 -11.23 -12.57 -8.88
C LYS A 103 -12.57 -12.88 -9.55
N GLU A 104 -13.21 -14.01 -9.23
CA GLU A 104 -14.58 -14.33 -9.67
C GLU A 104 -15.56 -13.22 -9.26
N PHE A 105 -15.58 -12.82 -7.98
CA PHE A 105 -16.44 -11.73 -7.53
C PHE A 105 -16.10 -10.39 -8.16
N LEU A 106 -14.82 -10.03 -8.25
CA LEU A 106 -14.37 -8.77 -8.89
C LEU A 106 -14.88 -8.67 -10.31
N LYS A 107 -14.75 -9.76 -11.09
CA LYS A 107 -15.28 -9.85 -12.45
C LYS A 107 -16.78 -9.59 -12.49
N CYS A 108 -17.56 -10.24 -11.60
CA CYS A 108 -19.01 -10.10 -11.60
C CYS A 108 -19.47 -8.71 -11.14
N TRP A 109 -18.72 -8.05 -10.25
CA TRP A 109 -18.95 -6.64 -9.88
C TRP A 109 -18.56 -5.65 -10.99
N GLY A 110 -17.83 -6.09 -12.02
CA GLY A 110 -17.31 -5.23 -13.08
C GLY A 110 -16.04 -4.48 -12.70
N PHE A 111 -15.38 -4.86 -11.60
CA PHE A 111 -14.16 -4.23 -11.11
C PHE A 111 -12.92 -4.72 -11.85
N SER A 112 -12.03 -3.79 -12.18
CA SER A 112 -10.74 -4.11 -12.80
C SER A 112 -9.77 -4.67 -11.76
N TRP A 113 -9.02 -5.68 -12.17
CA TRP A 113 -7.95 -6.23 -11.37
C TRP A 113 -6.74 -6.62 -12.23
N TYR A 114 -5.57 -6.55 -11.62
CA TYR A 114 -4.29 -6.83 -12.27
C TYR A 114 -3.36 -7.58 -11.32
N THR A 115 -2.40 -8.29 -11.90
CA THR A 115 -1.30 -8.93 -11.16
C THR A 115 -0.05 -8.09 -11.38
N ALA A 116 0.57 -7.62 -10.30
CA ALA A 116 1.83 -6.89 -10.34
C ALA A 116 2.96 -7.74 -10.94
N ALA A 117 4.06 -7.11 -11.35
CA ALA A 117 5.27 -7.87 -11.68
C ALA A 117 5.90 -8.48 -10.42
N GLY A 118 6.04 -7.68 -9.37
CA GLY A 118 6.58 -8.04 -8.06
C GLY A 118 5.56 -7.85 -6.95
N GLU A 119 5.67 -6.77 -6.19
CA GLU A 119 4.79 -6.48 -5.06
C GLU A 119 3.67 -5.51 -5.45
N ALA A 120 2.46 -5.77 -4.95
CA ALA A 120 1.28 -4.96 -5.24
C ALA A 120 1.47 -3.50 -4.81
N GLU A 121 2.08 -3.25 -3.65
CA GLU A 121 2.32 -1.88 -3.17
C GLU A 121 3.27 -1.09 -4.06
N ALA A 122 4.31 -1.72 -4.60
CA ALA A 122 5.24 -1.08 -5.53
C ALA A 122 4.56 -0.75 -6.86
N GLU A 123 3.74 -1.67 -7.38
CA GLU A 123 2.94 -1.44 -8.58
C GLU A 123 1.91 -0.31 -8.37
N LEU A 124 1.20 -0.32 -7.24
CA LEU A 124 0.27 0.74 -6.83
C LEU A 124 0.97 2.09 -6.71
N ALA A 125 2.17 2.14 -6.13
CA ALA A 125 2.96 3.35 -6.04
C ALA A 125 3.34 3.89 -7.43
N GLN A 126 3.70 3.02 -8.38
CA GLN A 126 3.99 3.42 -9.76
C GLN A 126 2.74 3.88 -10.53
N LEU A 127 1.61 3.16 -10.40
CA LEU A 127 0.32 3.60 -10.97
C LEU A 127 -0.08 4.96 -10.40
N ASN A 128 0.13 5.17 -9.10
CA ASN A 128 -0.13 6.45 -8.48
C ASN A 128 0.81 7.52 -9.01
N LEU A 129 2.12 7.29 -9.07
CA LEU A 129 3.11 8.23 -9.60
C LEU A 129 2.77 8.69 -11.03
N HIS A 130 2.34 7.77 -11.89
CA HIS A 130 1.99 8.07 -13.30
C HIS A 130 0.58 8.63 -13.48
N GLY A 131 -0.21 8.80 -12.41
CA GLY A 131 -1.56 9.37 -12.48
C GLY A 131 -2.62 8.41 -13.04
N ALA A 132 -2.30 7.12 -13.13
CA ALA A 132 -3.26 6.09 -13.53
C ALA A 132 -4.30 5.80 -12.41
N ILE A 133 -3.90 6.02 -11.16
CA ILE A 133 -4.82 6.04 -10.00
C ILE A 133 -4.65 7.33 -9.21
N ASP A 134 -5.73 7.79 -8.59
CA ASP A 134 -5.72 8.98 -7.74
C ASP A 134 -5.19 8.65 -6.33
N ALA A 135 -5.57 7.50 -5.79
CA ALA A 135 -5.29 7.12 -4.41
C ALA A 135 -4.86 5.65 -4.29
N VAL A 136 -4.08 5.33 -3.25
CA VAL A 136 -3.69 3.95 -2.90
C VAL A 136 -4.35 3.58 -1.58
N MET A 137 -5.13 2.50 -1.54
CA MET A 137 -5.70 1.94 -0.32
C MET A 137 -4.82 0.81 0.19
N THR A 138 -4.09 1.08 1.27
CA THR A 138 -3.19 0.16 1.95
C THR A 138 -3.18 0.46 3.45
N ASP A 139 -2.97 -0.57 4.27
CA ASP A 139 -2.76 -0.47 5.71
C ASP A 139 -1.30 -0.09 6.06
N ASP A 140 -0.38 -0.30 5.11
CA ASP A 140 1.06 -0.13 5.29
C ASP A 140 1.54 1.22 4.73
N SER A 141 2.64 1.73 5.28
CA SER A 141 3.25 2.99 4.82
C SER A 141 4.16 2.81 3.60
N ASP A 142 4.34 1.58 3.15
CA ASP A 142 5.39 1.18 2.20
C ASP A 142 5.10 1.71 0.80
N ALA A 143 3.84 2.02 0.47
CA ALA A 143 3.48 2.79 -0.72
C ALA A 143 4.28 4.12 -0.84
N PHE A 144 4.56 4.82 0.27
CA PHE A 144 5.39 6.03 0.24
C PHE A 144 6.88 5.72 -0.04
N VAL A 145 7.35 4.55 0.39
CA VAL A 145 8.72 4.09 0.19
C VAL A 145 8.98 3.72 -1.27
N PHE A 146 7.96 3.26 -2.01
CA PHE A 146 8.02 2.98 -3.45
C PHE A 146 7.66 4.18 -4.34
N GLY A 147 7.44 5.34 -3.74
CA GLY A 147 7.33 6.59 -4.50
C GLY A 147 5.92 6.94 -4.94
N ALA A 148 4.88 6.45 -4.25
CA ALA A 148 3.53 6.99 -4.40
C ALA A 148 3.55 8.50 -4.16
N ARG A 149 3.39 9.28 -5.24
CA ARG A 149 3.70 10.71 -5.29
C ARG A 149 2.64 11.56 -5.97
N ASN A 150 1.46 11.03 -6.24
CA ASN A 150 0.36 11.89 -6.62
C ASN A 150 -0.39 12.44 -5.43
N GLN A 151 -0.83 13.68 -5.58
CA GLN A 151 -1.39 14.58 -4.56
C GLN A 151 -2.63 14.03 -3.81
N LYS A 152 -3.03 12.77 -4.04
CA LYS A 152 -4.34 12.20 -3.71
C LYS A 152 -4.32 10.83 -3.00
N LYS A 153 -3.27 10.60 -2.21
CA LYS A 153 -3.31 10.04 -0.83
C LYS A 153 -3.47 8.53 -0.61
N ASN A 154 -2.79 8.09 0.46
CA ASN A 154 -2.88 6.73 1.03
C ASN A 154 -4.10 6.59 1.93
N ILE A 155 -4.89 5.53 1.73
CA ILE A 155 -6.17 5.27 2.39
C ILE A 155 -6.01 4.07 3.33
N LYS A 156 -6.11 4.32 4.63
CA LYS A 156 -6.33 3.26 5.60
C LYS A 156 -7.82 3.07 5.84
N ALA A 157 -8.46 2.09 5.20
CA ALA A 157 -9.85 1.72 5.45
C ALA A 157 -9.91 0.42 6.25
N ARG A 158 -10.17 0.50 7.56
CA ARG A 158 -10.61 -0.67 8.31
C ARG A 158 -12.11 -0.81 8.10
N LEU A 159 -12.57 -2.00 7.76
CA LEU A 159 -13.98 -2.29 7.53
C LEU A 159 -14.76 -2.52 8.85
N ASP A 160 -14.45 -1.69 9.83
CA ASP A 160 -15.27 -1.35 10.99
C ASP A 160 -15.25 0.19 11.04
N ASP A 161 -16.43 0.80 11.01
CA ASP A 161 -16.70 2.23 11.18
C ASP A 161 -16.45 3.19 9.99
N ASN A 162 -16.22 2.73 8.76
CA ASN A 162 -16.12 3.56 7.54
C ASN A 162 -15.09 4.72 7.59
N VAL A 163 -14.21 4.74 8.60
CA VAL A 163 -13.22 5.78 8.79
C VAL A 163 -11.98 5.49 7.94
N VAL A 164 -11.49 6.53 7.27
CA VAL A 164 -10.23 6.52 6.55
C VAL A 164 -9.25 7.55 7.08
N TYR A 165 -8.00 7.11 7.27
CA TYR A 165 -6.88 8.00 7.54
C TYR A 165 -6.16 8.26 6.24
N VAL A 166 -5.99 9.54 5.96
CA VAL A 166 -5.58 10.00 4.66
C VAL A 166 -4.29 10.80 4.80
N TYR A 167 -3.25 10.37 4.09
CA TYR A 167 -1.90 10.94 4.19
C TYR A 167 -1.44 11.46 2.82
N ARG A 168 -0.91 12.69 2.78
CA ARG A 168 -0.36 13.29 1.55
C ARG A 168 1.16 13.39 1.60
N ALA A 169 1.83 13.11 0.48
CA ALA A 169 3.28 13.24 0.36
C ALA A 169 3.77 14.69 0.54
N ASP A 170 3.04 15.68 0.04
CA ASP A 170 3.34 17.11 0.21
C ASP A 170 3.26 17.53 1.69
N ALA A 171 2.16 17.21 2.37
CA ALA A 171 1.99 17.48 3.79
C ALA A 171 3.06 16.79 4.65
N ILE A 172 3.45 15.55 4.32
CA ILE A 172 4.54 14.84 5.02
C ILE A 172 5.88 15.57 4.84
N LYS A 173 6.17 16.01 3.61
CA LYS A 173 7.41 16.70 3.27
C LYS A 173 7.50 18.08 3.93
N GLU A 174 6.38 18.81 3.98
CA GLU A 174 6.30 20.15 4.55
C GLU A 174 6.23 20.14 6.09
N HIS A 175 5.85 19.02 6.70
CA HIS A 175 5.69 18.95 8.16
C HIS A 175 7.04 19.08 8.90
N PRO A 176 7.21 20.06 9.81
CA PRO A 176 8.52 20.39 10.41
C PRO A 176 9.21 19.21 11.13
N THR A 177 8.43 18.33 11.76
CA THR A 177 8.99 17.18 12.47
C THR A 177 9.27 15.99 11.57
N LEU A 178 8.57 15.86 10.44
CA LEU A 178 8.75 14.74 9.51
C LEU A 178 9.78 15.13 8.44
N GLY A 179 9.46 16.08 7.57
CA GLY A 179 10.37 16.56 6.53
C GLY A 179 10.79 15.47 5.55
N LEU A 180 9.92 14.47 5.30
CA LEU A 180 10.27 13.28 4.52
C LEU A 180 9.75 13.40 3.10
N ASP A 181 10.65 13.24 2.13
CA ASP A 181 10.31 12.88 0.77
C ASP A 181 10.57 11.39 0.52
N HIS A 182 10.34 10.92 -0.71
CA HIS A 182 10.54 9.51 -1.09
C HIS A 182 11.93 8.97 -0.74
N ASN A 183 13.00 9.72 -1.03
CA ASN A 183 14.35 9.26 -0.78
C ASN A 183 14.63 9.22 0.73
N GLY A 184 14.05 10.16 1.48
CA GLY A 184 13.98 10.11 2.94
C GLY A 184 13.22 8.88 3.46
N PHE A 185 12.11 8.48 2.83
CA PHE A 185 11.38 7.26 3.18
C PHE A 185 12.20 5.99 2.94
N ILE A 186 12.88 5.88 1.79
CA ILE A 186 13.80 4.77 1.49
C ILE A 186 14.89 4.70 2.56
N GLN A 187 15.52 5.83 2.89
CA GLN A 187 16.53 5.87 3.93
C GLN A 187 15.98 5.45 5.30
N VAL A 188 14.77 5.89 5.66
CA VAL A 188 14.14 5.49 6.92
C VAL A 188 13.92 3.97 6.95
N ALA A 189 13.43 3.37 5.86
CA ALA A 189 13.24 1.92 5.76
C ALA A 189 14.57 1.17 5.89
N VAL A 190 15.64 1.66 5.27
CA VAL A 190 16.99 1.08 5.37
C VAL A 190 17.58 1.23 6.77
N LEU A 191 17.46 2.38 7.41
CA LEU A 191 18.04 2.64 8.73
C LEU A 191 17.28 1.96 9.87
N ARG A 192 15.95 2.10 9.90
CA ARG A 192 15.11 1.56 10.99
C ARG A 192 14.83 0.07 10.80
N GLY A 193 14.89 -0.42 9.57
CA GLY A 193 14.44 -1.75 9.18
C GLY A 193 13.02 -1.74 8.62
N GLY A 194 12.85 -2.46 7.53
CA GLY A 194 11.59 -2.61 6.81
C GLY A 194 11.29 -4.08 6.53
N ASP A 195 10.65 -4.35 5.41
CA ASP A 195 10.29 -5.71 5.03
C ASP A 195 11.48 -6.55 4.57
N TYR A 196 12.49 -5.92 4.00
CA TYR A 196 13.63 -6.62 3.39
C TYR A 196 14.83 -6.80 4.33
N ASP A 197 14.97 -5.97 5.37
CA ASP A 197 16.10 -6.02 6.29
C ASP A 197 15.74 -5.50 7.69
N LYS A 198 16.49 -5.94 8.70
CA LYS A 198 16.30 -5.52 10.10
C LYS A 198 16.75 -4.07 10.36
N GLY A 199 17.51 -3.48 9.43
CA GLY A 199 18.06 -2.14 9.54
C GLY A 199 19.29 -2.09 10.44
N LEU A 200 19.70 -0.86 10.74
CA LEU A 200 20.85 -0.58 11.60
C LEU A 200 20.47 -0.79 13.07
N SER A 201 21.23 -1.64 13.78
CA SER A 201 21.03 -1.87 15.22
C SER A 201 21.02 -0.55 15.99
N ASP A 202 20.10 -0.41 16.95
CA ASP A 202 19.93 0.77 17.80
C ASP A 202 19.56 2.08 17.05
N CYS A 203 19.25 1.99 15.76
CA CYS A 203 18.72 3.11 14.98
C CYS A 203 17.18 3.14 15.02
N GLY A 204 16.64 3.79 16.05
CA GLY A 204 15.20 4.01 16.16
C GLY A 204 14.61 4.95 15.09
N ILE A 205 13.28 4.93 14.97
CA ILE A 205 12.54 5.73 13.97
C ILE A 205 12.80 7.23 14.07
N SER A 206 12.95 7.78 15.28
CA SER A 206 13.23 9.21 15.48
C SER A 206 14.58 9.61 14.91
N THR A 207 15.61 8.78 15.11
CA THR A 207 16.93 8.97 14.52
C THR A 207 16.87 8.87 13.00
N ALA A 208 16.23 7.83 12.47
CA ALA A 208 16.14 7.62 11.03
C ALA A 208 15.50 8.82 10.31
N ILE A 209 14.39 9.34 10.86
CA ILE A 209 13.71 10.54 10.35
C ILE A 209 14.61 11.77 10.48
N ALA A 210 15.29 11.95 11.62
CA ALA A 210 16.19 13.08 11.82
C ALA A 210 17.37 13.08 10.83
N VAL A 211 17.97 11.92 10.56
CA VAL A 211 19.06 11.79 9.58
C VAL A 211 18.55 12.07 8.15
N ALA A 212 17.31 11.72 7.82
CA ALA A 212 16.72 12.04 6.52
C ALA A 212 16.70 13.54 6.22
N LYS A 213 16.52 14.40 7.23
CA LYS A 213 16.57 15.87 7.09
C LYS A 213 17.93 16.42 6.68
N TYR A 214 18.99 15.62 6.77
CA TYR A 214 20.32 15.99 6.25
C TYR A 214 20.47 15.73 4.74
N GLY A 215 19.45 15.21 4.05
CA GLY A 215 19.50 14.90 2.62
C GLY A 215 20.23 13.58 2.30
N LEU A 216 20.46 12.75 3.31
CA LEU A 216 21.23 11.52 3.16
C LEU A 216 20.48 10.45 2.33
N GLY A 217 19.17 10.59 2.17
CA GLY A 217 18.37 9.74 1.29
C GLY A 217 18.72 9.93 -0.18
N ASP A 218 18.95 11.17 -0.62
CA ASP A 218 19.38 11.43 -2.00
C ASP A 218 20.74 10.79 -2.29
N VAL A 219 21.68 10.91 -1.33
CA VAL A 219 22.99 10.29 -1.40
C VAL A 219 22.88 8.76 -1.47
N LEU A 220 21.93 8.16 -0.73
CA LEU A 220 21.69 6.72 -0.74
C LEU A 220 21.21 6.24 -2.11
N VAL A 221 20.22 6.93 -2.68
CA VAL A 221 19.63 6.57 -3.97
C VAL A 221 20.64 6.77 -5.10
N GLN A 222 21.35 7.91 -5.11
CA GLN A 222 22.40 8.17 -6.09
C GLN A 222 23.53 7.15 -6.02
N ALA A 223 23.94 6.77 -4.81
CA ALA A 223 24.90 5.68 -4.61
C ALA A 223 24.38 4.39 -5.25
N ASN A 224 23.15 3.95 -4.94
CA ASN A 224 22.59 2.70 -5.47
C ASN A 224 22.51 2.67 -7.01
N LEU A 225 22.27 3.82 -7.64
CA LEU A 225 22.23 3.96 -9.09
C LEU A 225 23.62 4.04 -9.74
N SER A 226 24.70 4.10 -8.94
CA SER A 226 26.07 4.07 -9.42
C SER A 226 26.61 2.64 -9.48
N ASP A 227 27.18 2.23 -10.62
CA ASP A 227 27.80 0.90 -10.83
C ASP A 227 29.18 0.75 -10.12
N SER A 228 29.37 1.40 -8.98
CA SER A 228 30.66 1.40 -8.26
C SER A 228 30.77 0.22 -7.29
N PRO A 229 31.91 -0.49 -7.22
CA PRO A 229 32.13 -1.60 -6.29
C PRO A 229 32.14 -1.21 -4.80
N ASN A 230 32.21 0.10 -4.48
CA ASN A 230 32.13 0.65 -3.12
C ASN A 230 30.94 1.62 -2.98
N THR A 231 29.80 1.18 -3.51
CA THR A 231 28.57 1.96 -3.71
C THR A 231 28.24 2.90 -2.55
N PHE A 232 28.33 2.42 -1.31
CA PHE A 232 27.87 3.16 -0.12
C PHE A 232 28.96 3.70 0.81
N ASP A 233 30.24 3.68 0.45
CA ASP A 233 31.32 4.18 1.33
C ASP A 233 31.15 5.66 1.68
N GLY A 234 30.85 6.48 0.67
CA GLY A 234 30.58 7.91 0.85
C GLY A 234 29.36 8.16 1.73
N TRP A 235 28.29 7.40 1.48
CA TRP A 235 27.05 7.45 2.26
C TRP A 235 27.29 7.06 3.73
N ARG A 236 28.01 5.97 3.99
CA ARG A 236 28.38 5.52 5.34
C ARG A 236 29.20 6.57 6.08
N ARG A 237 30.18 7.19 5.41
CA ARG A 237 30.99 8.25 6.01
C ARG A 237 30.13 9.43 6.44
N ALA A 238 29.23 9.87 5.56
CA ALA A 238 28.28 10.95 5.87
C ALA A 238 27.33 10.56 7.02
N LEU A 239 26.82 9.33 7.04
CA LEU A 239 25.99 8.83 8.14
C LEU A 239 26.73 8.89 9.48
N ARG A 240 27.96 8.37 9.54
CA ARG A 240 28.80 8.37 10.74
C ARG A 240 29.09 9.79 11.22
N GLU A 241 29.34 10.70 10.30
CA GLU A 241 29.58 12.12 10.61
C GLU A 241 28.33 12.80 11.19
N ILE A 242 27.17 12.63 10.54
CA ILE A 242 25.89 13.18 11.01
C ILE A 242 25.58 12.67 12.42
N LEU A 243 25.71 11.36 12.65
CA LEU A 243 25.44 10.76 13.96
C LEU A 243 26.43 11.21 15.04
N SER A 244 27.69 11.48 14.67
CA SER A 244 28.73 11.90 15.63
C SER A 244 28.62 13.37 16.04
N ASN A 245 28.27 14.23 15.09
CA ASN A 245 28.38 15.68 15.22
C ASN A 245 27.03 16.37 15.38
N ASP A 246 25.99 15.88 14.72
CA ASP A 246 24.65 16.49 14.64
C ASP A 246 24.73 18.00 14.33
N SER A 247 25.44 18.36 13.25
CA SER A 247 25.84 19.74 12.95
C SER A 247 24.68 20.73 12.83
N LYS A 248 23.49 20.26 12.43
CA LYS A 248 22.26 21.07 12.32
C LYS A 248 21.30 20.86 13.50
N GLY A 249 21.63 19.98 14.45
CA GLY A 249 20.80 19.69 15.62
C GLY A 249 19.52 18.90 15.34
N TYR A 250 19.34 18.34 14.13
CA TYR A 250 18.10 17.62 13.79
C TYR A 250 17.93 16.30 14.56
N VAL A 251 19.02 15.65 14.97
CA VAL A 251 18.98 14.41 15.77
C VAL A 251 18.68 14.75 17.24
N GLY A 252 19.14 15.90 17.72
CA GLY A 252 18.96 16.38 19.09
C GLY A 252 19.90 15.74 20.11
N LEU A 253 20.74 14.79 19.68
CA LEU A 253 21.74 14.13 20.51
C LEU A 253 22.85 13.53 19.64
N LYS A 254 24.11 13.73 20.05
CA LYS A 254 25.27 13.10 19.42
C LYS A 254 25.28 11.60 19.71
N ARG A 255 24.98 10.79 18.70
CA ARG A 255 24.92 9.32 18.79
C ARG A 255 26.24 8.67 18.40
N ARG A 256 27.33 9.05 19.08
CA ARG A 256 28.69 8.54 18.80
C ARG A 256 28.81 7.02 18.86
N HIS A 257 28.10 6.39 19.80
CA HIS A 257 28.03 4.94 19.88
C HIS A 257 27.40 4.34 18.63
N LEU A 258 26.26 4.88 18.16
CA LEU A 258 25.64 4.40 16.93
C LEU A 258 26.55 4.63 15.71
N ALA A 259 27.23 5.80 15.66
CA ALA A 259 28.16 6.12 14.59
C ALA A 259 29.33 5.13 14.50
N SER A 260 29.93 4.74 15.63
CA SER A 260 31.03 3.77 15.65
C SER A 260 30.61 2.34 15.31
N HIS A 261 29.31 2.04 15.43
CA HIS A 261 28.75 0.70 15.18
C HIS A 261 28.02 0.59 13.83
N VAL A 262 28.12 1.59 12.94
CA VAL A 262 27.67 1.45 11.55
C VAL A 262 28.58 0.42 10.84
N PRO A 263 28.09 -0.78 10.46
CA PRO A 263 28.93 -1.82 9.87
C PRO A 263 29.42 -1.44 8.46
N ASP A 264 30.58 -1.94 8.05
CA ASP A 264 31.08 -1.68 6.69
C ASP A 264 30.31 -2.43 5.60
N GLY A 265 29.60 -3.51 5.94
CA GLY A 265 28.69 -4.19 5.01
C GLY A 265 27.32 -3.52 4.87
N PHE A 266 27.05 -2.42 5.61
CA PHE A 266 25.74 -1.78 5.63
C PHE A 266 25.67 -0.55 4.71
N PRO A 267 24.57 -0.32 3.99
CA PRO A 267 23.44 -1.22 3.79
C PRO A 267 23.77 -2.28 2.73
N SER A 268 22.99 -3.38 2.70
CA SER A 268 23.07 -4.35 1.60
C SER A 268 22.60 -3.68 0.29
N PRO A 269 23.38 -3.71 -0.80
CA PRO A 269 22.98 -3.17 -2.10
C PRO A 269 21.69 -3.80 -2.63
N ASP A 270 21.53 -5.12 -2.47
CA ASP A 270 20.32 -5.82 -2.91
C ASP A 270 19.07 -5.29 -2.20
N VAL A 271 19.18 -5.01 -0.90
CA VAL A 271 18.08 -4.47 -0.08
C VAL A 271 17.72 -3.06 -0.51
N VAL A 272 18.72 -2.20 -0.76
CA VAL A 272 18.46 -0.83 -1.23
C VAL A 272 17.82 -0.87 -2.62
N ASN A 273 18.30 -1.75 -3.50
CA ASN A 273 17.78 -1.90 -4.85
C ASN A 273 16.32 -2.37 -4.88
N LEU A 274 15.88 -3.20 -3.92
CA LEU A 274 14.46 -3.58 -3.80
C LEU A 274 13.53 -2.38 -3.57
N TYR A 275 14.01 -1.31 -2.92
CA TYR A 275 13.23 -0.07 -2.75
C TYR A 275 13.43 0.92 -3.91
N VAL A 276 14.65 1.06 -4.40
CA VAL A 276 15.00 2.06 -5.44
C VAL A 276 14.51 1.65 -6.82
N SER A 277 14.59 0.35 -7.13
CA SER A 277 14.26 -0.22 -8.44
C SER A 277 13.37 -1.46 -8.28
N PRO A 278 12.15 -1.32 -7.71
CA PRO A 278 11.28 -2.45 -7.46
C PRO A 278 10.81 -3.09 -8.78
N ALA A 279 10.59 -4.41 -8.75
CA ALA A 279 10.01 -5.13 -9.88
C ALA A 279 8.55 -4.70 -10.10
N THR A 280 8.33 -3.87 -11.11
CA THR A 280 7.01 -3.32 -11.49
C THR A 280 6.80 -3.49 -12.99
N THR A 281 5.54 -3.48 -13.41
CA THR A 281 5.19 -3.51 -14.84
C THR A 281 5.66 -2.22 -15.50
N ALA A 282 6.34 -2.32 -16.64
CA ALA A 282 6.80 -1.14 -17.37
C ALA A 282 5.61 -0.30 -17.86
N PHE A 283 5.58 0.99 -17.53
CA PHE A 283 4.61 1.93 -18.11
C PHE A 283 5.01 2.29 -19.57
N PRO A 284 4.04 2.45 -20.49
CA PRO A 284 2.58 2.50 -20.31
C PRO A 284 1.86 1.15 -20.47
N THR A 285 2.56 0.01 -20.38
CA THR A 285 1.98 -1.33 -20.68
C THR A 285 0.74 -1.63 -19.85
N LEU A 286 0.68 -1.15 -18.61
CA LEU A 286 -0.50 -1.26 -17.75
C LEU A 286 -1.43 -0.06 -17.96
N THR A 287 -2.44 -0.22 -18.83
CA THR A 287 -3.51 0.77 -18.99
C THR A 287 -4.68 0.43 -18.08
N ILE A 288 -4.97 1.31 -17.11
CA ILE A 288 -6.15 1.19 -16.25
C ILE A 288 -7.38 1.67 -17.03
N SER A 289 -8.42 0.84 -17.10
CA SER A 289 -9.72 1.30 -17.57
C SER A 289 -10.38 2.16 -16.50
N SER A 290 -10.66 3.43 -16.82
CA SER A 290 -11.46 4.31 -15.96
C SER A 290 -12.96 4.05 -16.09
N ILE A 291 -13.37 3.17 -17.00
CA ILE A 291 -14.77 2.79 -17.19
C ILE A 291 -14.95 1.39 -16.60
N PRO A 292 -15.73 1.23 -15.52
CA PRO A 292 -16.07 -0.09 -14.98
C PRO A 292 -16.79 -0.95 -16.02
N ALA A 293 -16.57 -2.26 -15.97
CA ALA A 293 -17.37 -3.18 -16.78
C ALA A 293 -18.80 -3.27 -16.20
N ALA A 294 -19.76 -3.71 -17.03
CA ALA A 294 -21.12 -3.93 -16.57
C ALA A 294 -21.16 -5.02 -15.49
N MET A 295 -21.91 -4.77 -14.43
CA MET A 295 -22.14 -5.74 -13.35
C MET A 295 -22.95 -6.94 -13.84
N ASP A 296 -22.43 -8.15 -13.63
CA ASP A 296 -23.17 -9.39 -13.89
C ASP A 296 -23.99 -9.79 -12.66
N VAL A 297 -25.17 -9.20 -12.55
CA VAL A 297 -26.09 -9.42 -11.43
C VAL A 297 -26.54 -10.88 -11.34
N ARG A 298 -26.66 -11.58 -12.48
CA ARG A 298 -27.10 -12.98 -12.52
C ARG A 298 -26.02 -13.88 -11.92
N GLU A 299 -24.78 -13.72 -12.36
CA GLU A 299 -23.67 -14.49 -11.84
C GLU A 299 -23.37 -14.14 -10.38
N LEU A 300 -23.45 -12.86 -10.00
CA LEU A 300 -23.35 -12.46 -8.58
C LEU A 300 -24.38 -13.16 -7.70
N ALA A 301 -25.65 -13.21 -8.12
CA ALA A 301 -26.70 -13.89 -7.38
C ALA A 301 -26.43 -15.40 -7.28
N PHE A 302 -25.97 -16.03 -8.37
CA PHE A 302 -25.58 -17.44 -8.39
C PHE A 302 -24.42 -17.73 -7.42
N LEU A 303 -23.34 -16.94 -7.45
CA LEU A 303 -22.19 -17.08 -6.56
C LEU A 303 -22.58 -16.87 -5.09
N CYS A 304 -23.42 -15.87 -4.80
CA CYS A 304 -23.92 -15.62 -3.45
C CYS A 304 -24.74 -16.80 -2.92
N GLU A 305 -25.59 -17.40 -3.76
CA GLU A 305 -26.34 -18.59 -3.36
C GLU A 305 -25.41 -19.79 -3.16
N HIS A 306 -24.56 -20.07 -4.13
CA HIS A 306 -23.70 -21.25 -4.11
C HIS A 306 -22.68 -21.23 -2.96
N ARG A 307 -22.11 -20.06 -2.63
CA ARG A 307 -21.03 -19.96 -1.63
C ARG A 307 -21.51 -19.53 -0.25
N PHE A 308 -22.58 -18.72 -0.16
CA PHE A 308 -23.07 -18.16 1.10
C PHE A 308 -24.49 -18.61 1.48
N SER A 309 -25.20 -19.31 0.58
CA SER A 309 -26.58 -19.76 0.78
C SER A 309 -27.58 -18.61 1.00
N PHE A 310 -27.42 -17.53 0.23
CA PHE A 310 -28.28 -16.33 0.28
C PHE A 310 -29.71 -16.55 -0.27
N GLY A 311 -29.98 -17.65 -0.95
CA GLY A 311 -31.09 -17.91 -1.88
C GLY A 311 -32.47 -18.11 -1.26
N ARG A 312 -32.62 -17.88 0.05
CA ARG A 312 -33.95 -17.69 0.67
C ARG A 312 -34.17 -16.27 1.18
N ASP A 313 -33.16 -15.42 1.13
CA ASP A 313 -33.21 -14.05 1.59
C ASP A 313 -32.98 -13.08 0.42
N ILE A 314 -34.04 -12.87 -0.36
CA ILE A 314 -34.06 -11.82 -1.40
C ILE A 314 -33.75 -10.44 -0.81
N MET A 315 -33.99 -10.25 0.49
CA MET A 315 -33.65 -9.00 1.19
C MET A 315 -32.14 -8.85 1.39
N ALA A 316 -31.39 -9.95 1.54
CA ALA A 316 -29.92 -9.92 1.55
C ALA A 316 -29.37 -9.49 0.19
N LEU A 317 -29.87 -10.07 -0.91
CA LEU A 317 -29.48 -9.65 -2.27
C LEU A 317 -29.84 -8.18 -2.52
N ARG A 318 -31.05 -7.75 -2.14
CA ARG A 318 -31.45 -6.34 -2.24
C ARG A 318 -30.55 -5.42 -1.42
N ARG A 319 -30.23 -5.79 -0.18
CA ARG A 319 -29.42 -4.96 0.73
C ARG A 319 -28.00 -4.76 0.21
N HIS A 320 -27.41 -5.80 -0.37
CA HIS A 320 -25.98 -5.80 -0.71
C HIS A 320 -25.70 -5.56 -2.19
N LEU A 321 -26.58 -5.96 -3.11
CA LEU A 321 -26.35 -5.81 -4.55
C LEU A 321 -26.97 -4.54 -5.13
N PHE A 322 -28.19 -4.15 -4.69
CA PHE A 322 -28.91 -3.05 -5.35
C PHE A 322 -28.20 -1.70 -5.25
N PRO A 323 -27.61 -1.29 -4.10
CA PRO A 323 -26.88 -0.04 -4.03
C PRO A 323 -25.75 0.02 -5.07
N GLY A 324 -24.99 -1.06 -5.21
CA GLY A 324 -23.91 -1.15 -6.19
C GLY A 324 -24.41 -1.16 -7.64
N PHE A 325 -25.48 -1.90 -7.92
CA PHE A 325 -26.10 -1.91 -9.24
C PHE A 325 -26.60 -0.51 -9.64
N MET A 326 -27.30 0.19 -8.75
CA MET A 326 -27.75 1.56 -9.00
C MET A 326 -26.58 2.50 -9.25
N MET A 327 -25.52 2.41 -8.44
CA MET A 327 -24.32 3.21 -8.65
C MET A 327 -23.63 2.93 -9.99
N SER A 328 -23.59 1.67 -10.43
CA SER A 328 -23.01 1.31 -11.73
C SER A 328 -23.75 1.92 -12.94
N ILE A 329 -25.02 2.30 -12.77
CA ILE A 329 -25.81 3.02 -13.79
C ILE A 329 -25.55 4.53 -13.74
N LEU A 330 -25.20 5.06 -12.56
CA LEU A 330 -25.02 6.50 -12.32
C LEU A 330 -23.60 7.00 -12.61
N LEU A 331 -22.60 6.12 -12.67
CA LEU A 331 -21.19 6.44 -12.93
C LEU A 331 -20.87 6.50 -14.43
#